data_AF-A0A7C7U5P1-F1
#
_entry.id   AF-A0A7C7U5P1-F1
#
_cell.length_a   1.000
_cell.length_b   1.000
_cell.length_c   1.000
_cell.angle_alpha   90.00
_cell.angle_beta   90.00
_cell.angle_gamma   90.00
#
_symmetry.space_group_name_H-M   'P 1'
#
loop_
_entity.id
_entity.type
_entity.pdbx_description
1 polymer ?
#
loop_
_entity_poly.entity_id
_entity_poly.type
_entity_poly.pdbx_seq_one_letter_code
_entity_poly.pdbx_strand_id
1 'polypeptide(L)'
;MTKGSRLLTILVLATILSVTWSPTALAELEWESDGWLTTSLATDRLEGGDEFGCYQMLHLSWNLDPGAMSIECKEYIETKIDASKWGGNVISTYAPSSLTMAQHEIIAKQGLVVHGDLNGLEESAWHDSQDVPLDIWDWYNLGRRGGSLEQVIGSVDTVKQAVEEGGLVNLYWVGRVDDASIRYDRDIANYLNNDADAWLTTWGESWSYWTVDRCYEFTDELVQQENETILYFESLQAESCNSVAPEAWNVPITWKIDTEGIDVSEIIVIDLELGNNTLPNIADAKNSAEGWFQVSGEYLHLSVLNGHKVEIHLSQQTNDYDIIGRSQFWNNHTAAVTIASHHTSDLFLWSKGFTDYSSIKFTWLLEPRLSDGYSIWLPIAVIITTSSTILGMLYLLKRDGMGPLAEKERPKKG
;
A
#
# COMPACT_ATOMS: atom_id res chain seq x y z
N MET A 1 32.83 57.63 15.37
CA MET A 1 32.87 56.38 14.57
C MET A 1 33.15 56.73 13.12
N THR A 2 34.26 56.26 12.57
CA THR A 2 34.66 56.48 11.18
C THR A 2 33.64 55.85 10.23
N LYS A 3 33.41 56.45 9.04
CA LYS A 3 32.45 55.96 8.02
C LYS A 3 32.59 54.45 7.74
N GLY A 4 33.81 53.91 7.84
CA GLY A 4 34.10 52.51 7.62
C GLY A 4 33.67 51.55 8.75
N SER A 5 33.46 52.02 9.98
CA SER A 5 32.90 51.21 11.08
C SER A 5 31.38 51.03 10.92
N ARG A 6 30.67 52.06 10.44
CA ARG A 6 29.23 51.98 10.16
C ARG A 6 28.93 51.03 9.00
N LEU A 7 29.76 51.02 7.96
CA LEU A 7 29.60 50.11 6.83
C LEU A 7 29.74 48.64 7.25
N LEU A 8 30.72 48.34 8.12
CA LEU A 8 30.94 46.99 8.64
C LEU A 8 29.78 46.52 9.53
N THR A 9 29.27 47.38 10.41
CA THR A 9 28.10 47.05 11.24
C THR A 9 26.86 46.78 10.39
N ILE A 10 26.64 47.56 9.33
CA ILE A 10 25.54 47.34 8.39
C ILE A 10 25.71 46.02 7.62
N LEU A 11 26.93 45.70 7.18
CA LEU A 11 27.21 44.46 6.45
C LEU A 11 27.02 43.22 7.34
N VAL A 12 27.49 43.28 8.58
CA VAL A 12 27.32 42.21 9.57
C VAL A 12 25.84 42.04 9.93
N LEU A 13 25.11 43.14 10.17
CA LEU A 13 23.67 43.07 10.39
C LEU A 13 22.93 42.53 9.16
N ALA A 14 23.31 42.91 7.94
CA ALA A 14 22.71 42.40 6.72
C ALA A 14 22.96 40.89 6.55
N THR A 15 24.15 40.38 6.89
CA THR A 15 24.40 38.93 6.92
C THR A 15 23.56 38.22 7.99
N ILE A 16 23.45 38.78 9.20
CA ILE A 16 22.63 38.18 10.26
C ILE A 16 21.13 38.21 9.89
N LEU A 17 20.65 39.31 9.29
CA LEU A 17 19.28 39.43 8.77
C LEU A 17 19.03 38.51 7.56
N SER A 18 20.02 38.27 6.70
CA SER A 18 19.88 37.32 5.59
C SER A 18 19.69 35.87 6.07
N VAL A 19 20.27 35.51 7.21
CA VAL A 19 20.06 34.20 7.87
C VAL A 19 18.66 34.11 8.49
N THR A 20 18.02 35.23 8.83
CA THR A 20 16.61 35.22 9.30
C THR A 20 15.60 35.19 8.15
N TRP A 21 16.01 35.46 6.92
CA TRP A 21 15.19 35.41 5.70
C TRP A 21 15.40 34.14 4.87
N SER A 22 16.30 33.25 5.31
CA SER A 22 16.50 31.93 4.70
C SER A 22 15.55 30.78 5.12
N PRO A 23 14.44 30.92 5.87
CA PRO A 23 13.58 29.76 6.13
C PRO A 23 12.71 29.37 4.93
N THR A 24 12.50 30.24 3.93
CA THR A 24 11.61 29.92 2.80
C THR A 24 12.30 29.16 1.66
N ALA A 25 13.61 29.37 1.45
CA ALA A 25 14.38 28.62 0.46
C ALA A 25 14.83 27.21 0.95
N LEU A 26 14.60 26.90 2.23
CA LEU A 26 14.80 25.57 2.81
C LEU A 26 13.48 24.79 2.96
N ALA A 27 12.33 25.44 2.72
CA ALA A 27 11.01 24.83 2.84
C ALA A 27 10.50 24.22 1.52
N GLU A 28 11.13 24.52 0.40
CA GLU A 28 10.99 23.78 -0.86
C GLU A 28 12.12 22.74 -0.93
N LEU A 29 12.04 21.72 -0.07
CA LEU A 29 12.47 20.39 -0.52
C LEU A 29 11.48 20.02 -1.63
N GLU A 30 11.75 20.49 -2.86
CA GLU A 30 11.05 20.02 -4.05
C GLU A 30 11.27 18.51 -4.09
N TRP A 31 10.22 17.76 -3.73
CA TRP A 31 10.06 16.37 -4.12
C TRP A 31 10.08 16.38 -5.65
N GLU A 32 11.25 16.14 -6.28
CA GLU A 32 11.24 15.81 -7.69
C GLU A 32 10.35 14.58 -7.82
N SER A 33 9.32 14.69 -8.67
CA SER A 33 8.38 13.63 -8.98
C SER A 33 9.15 12.34 -9.28
N ASP A 34 9.30 11.50 -8.26
CA ASP A 34 9.92 10.20 -8.36
C ASP A 34 9.17 9.38 -9.41
N GLY A 35 9.77 9.25 -10.59
CA GLY A 35 9.17 8.53 -11.71
C GLY A 35 9.12 7.02 -11.52
N TRP A 36 9.55 6.48 -10.37
CA TRP A 36 9.61 5.04 -10.18
C TRP A 36 8.21 4.40 -10.07
N LEU A 37 7.23 5.14 -9.56
CA LEU A 37 5.82 4.69 -9.49
C LEU A 37 5.12 4.66 -10.85
N THR A 38 5.66 5.35 -11.86
CA THR A 38 5.14 5.33 -13.23
C THR A 38 5.94 4.41 -14.15
N THR A 39 6.80 3.55 -13.58
CA THR A 39 7.55 2.56 -14.34
C THR A 39 6.71 1.34 -14.68
N SER A 40 7.11 0.62 -15.73
CA SER A 40 6.50 -0.67 -16.08
C SER A 40 6.53 -1.67 -14.93
N LEU A 41 7.55 -1.63 -14.06
CA LEU A 41 7.61 -2.52 -12.90
C LEU A 41 6.47 -2.26 -11.93
N ALA A 42 6.12 -0.99 -11.67
CA ALA A 42 5.01 -0.66 -10.79
C ALA A 42 3.68 -1.16 -11.39
N THR A 43 3.49 -0.98 -12.69
CA THR A 43 2.35 -1.53 -13.43
C THR A 43 2.31 -3.06 -13.40
N ASP A 44 3.45 -3.74 -13.61
CA ASP A 44 3.52 -5.21 -13.57
C ASP A 44 3.14 -5.75 -12.18
N ARG A 45 3.50 -5.02 -11.11
CA ARG A 45 3.11 -5.36 -9.73
C ARG A 45 1.62 -5.13 -9.49
N LEU A 46 1.10 -3.98 -9.94
CA LEU A 46 -0.32 -3.66 -9.89
C LEU A 46 -1.17 -4.73 -10.58
N GLU A 47 -0.86 -5.04 -11.84
CA GLU A 47 -1.56 -6.06 -12.63
C GLU A 47 -1.38 -7.46 -12.02
N GLY A 48 -0.24 -7.70 -11.38
CA GLY A 48 0.03 -8.88 -10.59
C GLY A 48 -0.84 -9.02 -9.34
N GLY A 49 -1.52 -7.95 -8.89
CA GLY A 49 -2.37 -7.93 -7.69
C GLY A 49 -1.69 -7.42 -6.43
N ASP A 50 -0.54 -6.75 -6.55
CA ASP A 50 0.01 -5.98 -5.42
C ASP A 50 -0.82 -4.71 -5.20
N GLU A 51 -0.77 -4.20 -3.97
CA GLU A 51 -1.45 -2.99 -3.52
C GLU A 51 -0.42 -1.89 -3.21
N PHE A 52 -0.80 -0.63 -3.45
CA PHE A 52 -0.05 0.54 -3.03
C PHE A 52 -0.80 1.30 -1.94
N GLY A 53 -0.18 1.37 -0.76
CA GLY A 53 -0.70 2.06 0.42
C GLY A 53 0.21 3.21 0.87
N CYS A 54 -0.26 4.01 1.82
CA CYS A 54 0.50 5.13 2.36
C CYS A 54 1.47 4.67 3.48
N TYR A 55 2.71 5.18 3.50
CA TYR A 55 3.59 5.08 4.66
C TYR A 55 3.74 6.41 5.38
N GLN A 56 4.30 7.41 4.70
CA GLN A 56 4.43 8.78 5.20
C GLN A 56 4.85 9.76 4.10
N MET A 57 4.57 11.04 4.32
CA MET A 57 5.17 12.19 3.65
C MET A 57 6.26 12.75 4.55
N LEU A 58 7.48 12.83 4.04
CA LEU A 58 8.67 13.11 4.86
C LEU A 58 8.72 14.54 5.46
N HIS A 59 7.92 15.49 4.95
CA HIS A 59 7.77 16.84 5.53
C HIS A 59 6.64 16.95 6.57
N LEU A 60 5.88 15.87 6.79
CA LEU A 60 4.77 15.82 7.73
C LEU A 60 5.10 14.90 8.91
N SER A 61 4.23 14.93 9.92
CA SER A 61 4.32 14.04 11.08
C SER A 61 2.94 13.53 11.45
N TRP A 62 2.83 12.19 11.52
CA TRP A 62 1.63 11.50 12.00
C TRP A 62 1.13 12.05 13.34
N ASN A 63 2.04 12.41 14.25
CA ASN A 63 1.67 12.90 15.59
C ASN A 63 1.20 14.36 15.61
N LEU A 64 1.58 15.16 14.62
CA LEU A 64 1.20 16.57 14.55
C LEU A 64 -0.09 16.76 13.76
N ASP A 65 -0.20 16.12 12.60
CA ASP A 65 -1.37 16.23 11.73
C ASP A 65 -1.58 14.92 10.93
N PRO A 66 -2.26 13.92 11.53
CA PRO A 66 -2.54 12.65 10.85
C PRO A 66 -3.50 12.83 9.67
N GLY A 67 -4.35 13.87 9.68
CA GLY A 67 -5.26 14.16 8.58
C GLY A 67 -4.52 14.66 7.35
N ALA A 68 -3.66 15.68 7.51
CA ALA A 68 -2.81 16.18 6.43
C ALA A 68 -1.88 15.10 5.88
N MET A 69 -1.28 14.30 6.76
CA MET A 69 -0.44 13.16 6.37
C MET A 69 -1.20 12.20 5.46
N SER A 70 -2.41 11.81 5.86
CA SER A 70 -3.25 10.86 5.14
C SER A 70 -3.60 11.36 3.75
N ILE A 71 -4.10 12.59 3.64
CA ILE A 71 -4.58 13.13 2.37
C ILE A 71 -3.44 13.39 1.38
N GLU A 72 -2.32 13.99 1.83
CA GLU A 72 -1.19 14.28 0.93
C GLU A 72 -0.54 13.00 0.41
N CYS A 73 -0.43 11.97 1.27
CA CYS A 73 0.14 10.69 0.89
C CYS A 73 -0.78 9.92 -0.08
N LYS A 74 -2.09 9.91 0.19
CA LYS A 74 -3.10 9.35 -0.71
C LYS A 74 -3.03 10.02 -2.09
N GLU A 75 -3.09 11.35 -2.15
CA GLU A 75 -2.99 12.12 -3.39
C GLU A 75 -1.67 11.86 -4.12
N TYR A 76 -0.55 11.71 -3.39
CA TYR A 76 0.74 11.39 -4.00
C TYR A 76 0.71 10.07 -4.79
N ILE A 77 0.02 9.05 -4.28
CA ILE A 77 -0.07 7.72 -4.91
C ILE A 77 -1.08 7.73 -6.05
N GLU A 78 -2.31 8.18 -5.78
CA GLU A 78 -3.44 8.16 -6.73
C GLU A 78 -3.17 9.00 -7.99
N THR A 79 -2.31 10.02 -7.89
CA THR A 79 -1.89 10.82 -9.06
C THR A 79 -0.88 10.11 -9.96
N LYS A 80 -0.31 8.97 -9.55
CA LYS A 80 0.78 8.28 -10.25
C LYS A 80 0.42 6.85 -10.66
N ILE A 81 -0.34 6.14 -9.85
CA ILE A 81 -0.72 4.75 -10.07
C ILE A 81 -2.04 4.45 -9.37
N ASP A 82 -2.82 3.51 -9.92
CA ASP A 82 -3.97 2.96 -9.21
C ASP A 82 -3.48 2.19 -7.96
N ALA A 83 -4.26 2.25 -6.88
CA ALA A 83 -3.88 1.57 -5.63
C ALA A 83 -3.92 0.04 -5.73
N SER A 84 -4.77 -0.50 -6.61
CA SER A 84 -4.96 -1.94 -6.83
C SER A 84 -5.55 -2.18 -8.22
N LYS A 85 -5.38 -3.40 -8.75
CA LYS A 85 -6.08 -3.81 -9.98
C LYS A 85 -7.62 -3.78 -9.86
N TRP A 86 -8.13 -3.73 -8.63
CA TRP A 86 -9.56 -3.67 -8.33
C TRP A 86 -10.10 -2.25 -8.12
N GLY A 87 -9.23 -1.26 -7.94
CA GLY A 87 -9.64 0.11 -7.65
C GLY A 87 -8.47 1.09 -7.55
N GLY A 88 -8.68 2.31 -8.05
CA GLY A 88 -7.68 3.36 -8.04
C GLY A 88 -7.49 4.03 -6.68
N ASN A 89 -8.49 3.97 -5.80
CA ASN A 89 -8.47 4.66 -4.51
C ASN A 89 -7.57 3.95 -3.48
N VAL A 90 -6.70 4.70 -2.81
CA VAL A 90 -5.84 4.18 -1.74
C VAL A 90 -6.64 4.05 -0.46
N ILE A 91 -6.59 2.86 0.15
CA ILE A 91 -7.34 2.53 1.36
C ILE A 91 -6.48 2.05 2.53
N SER A 92 -5.22 1.69 2.29
CA SER A 92 -4.30 1.19 3.32
C SER A 92 -3.24 2.21 3.69
N THR A 93 -2.85 2.23 4.97
CA THR A 93 -1.76 3.08 5.45
C THR A 93 -1.02 2.47 6.64
N TYR A 94 0.22 2.88 6.84
CA TYR A 94 0.89 2.77 8.12
C TYR A 94 0.27 3.72 9.15
N ALA A 95 0.28 3.33 10.41
CA ALA A 95 0.00 4.21 11.53
C ALA A 95 0.90 3.89 12.73
N PRO A 96 1.61 4.87 13.32
CA PRO A 96 2.49 4.63 14.45
C PRO A 96 1.71 4.42 15.76
N SER A 97 2.32 3.70 16.70
CA SER A 97 1.69 3.35 17.97
C SER A 97 1.47 4.49 18.96
N SER A 98 1.86 5.70 18.58
CA SER A 98 1.64 6.91 19.37
C SER A 98 0.30 7.59 19.09
N LEU A 99 -0.46 7.11 18.09
CA LEU A 99 -1.75 7.67 17.74
C LEU A 99 -2.86 7.15 18.65
N THR A 100 -3.83 8.02 18.92
CA THR A 100 -5.06 7.70 19.65
C THR A 100 -6.15 7.19 18.69
N MET A 101 -7.16 6.47 19.19
CA MET A 101 -8.31 6.03 18.39
C MET A 101 -8.97 7.18 17.60
N ALA A 102 -9.12 8.36 18.22
CA ALA A 102 -9.67 9.53 17.55
C ALA A 102 -8.81 10.01 16.37
N GLN A 103 -7.48 9.83 16.42
CA GLN A 103 -6.59 10.11 15.30
C GLN A 103 -6.73 9.06 14.19
N HIS A 104 -6.89 7.79 14.53
CA HIS A 104 -7.21 6.75 13.54
C HIS A 104 -8.54 7.01 12.83
N GLU A 105 -9.57 7.49 13.52
CA GLU A 105 -10.81 7.92 12.86
C GLU A 105 -10.61 9.12 11.92
N ILE A 106 -9.69 10.04 12.22
CA ILE A 106 -9.36 11.16 11.34
C ILE A 106 -8.72 10.64 10.05
N ILE A 107 -7.82 9.65 10.16
CA ILE A 107 -7.17 8.96 9.05
C ILE A 107 -8.22 8.25 8.19
N ALA A 108 -9.09 7.44 8.81
CA ALA A 108 -10.16 6.72 8.13
C ALA A 108 -11.14 7.65 7.40
N LYS A 109 -11.43 8.84 7.96
CA LYS A 109 -12.25 9.87 7.29
C LYS A 109 -11.62 10.45 6.01
N GLN A 110 -10.31 10.25 5.79
CA GLN A 110 -9.66 10.58 4.52
C GLN A 110 -9.73 9.43 3.49
N GLY A 111 -10.38 8.31 3.85
CA GLY A 111 -10.53 7.11 3.03
C GLY A 111 -9.46 6.04 3.26
N LEU A 112 -8.51 6.27 4.17
CA LEU A 112 -7.51 5.26 4.57
C LEU A 112 -8.08 4.42 5.71
N VAL A 113 -8.83 3.38 5.38
CA VAL A 113 -9.63 2.57 6.31
C VAL A 113 -8.90 1.36 6.89
N VAL A 114 -7.77 0.96 6.31
CA VAL A 114 -6.92 -0.11 6.85
C VAL A 114 -5.61 0.48 7.35
N HIS A 115 -5.37 0.39 8.66
CA HIS A 115 -4.07 0.80 9.23
C HIS A 115 -3.15 -0.40 9.51
N GLY A 116 -3.75 -1.60 9.53
CA GLY A 116 -3.18 -2.88 9.12
C GLY A 116 -2.09 -3.49 9.98
N ASP A 117 -1.34 -2.71 10.74
CA ASP A 117 -0.16 -3.16 11.48
C ASP A 117 -0.35 -3.09 13.00
N LEU A 118 0.60 -3.64 13.74
CA LEU A 118 0.69 -3.54 15.19
C LEU A 118 0.97 -2.09 15.61
N ASN A 119 -0.08 -1.36 15.99
CA ASN A 119 -0.02 0.02 16.46
C ASN A 119 -0.48 0.20 17.92
N GLY A 120 -0.75 -0.88 18.64
CA GLY A 120 -1.02 -0.82 20.08
C GLY A 120 -2.37 -0.21 20.47
N LEU A 121 -3.32 -0.06 19.53
CA LEU A 121 -4.73 0.15 19.86
C LEU A 121 -5.28 -1.08 20.59
N GLU A 122 -6.23 -0.86 21.50
CA GLU A 122 -6.97 -1.94 22.17
C GLU A 122 -7.90 -2.65 21.18
N GLU A 123 -8.66 -1.89 20.38
CA GLU A 123 -9.46 -2.45 19.28
C GLU A 123 -8.54 -2.98 18.19
N SER A 124 -8.68 -4.26 17.92
CA SER A 124 -7.77 -5.03 17.10
C SER A 124 -8.38 -6.39 16.77
N ALA A 125 -7.88 -7.03 15.72
CA ALA A 125 -8.28 -8.37 15.34
C ALA A 125 -7.08 -9.20 14.89
N TRP A 126 -7.33 -10.50 14.69
CA TRP A 126 -6.41 -11.50 14.16
C TRP A 126 -5.18 -11.77 15.02
N HIS A 127 -5.29 -11.63 16.33
CA HIS A 127 -4.26 -12.12 17.26
C HIS A 127 -4.23 -13.65 17.31
N ASP A 128 -5.34 -14.31 16.95
CA ASP A 128 -5.45 -15.74 16.71
C ASP A 128 -6.44 -16.04 15.56
N SER A 129 -6.73 -17.33 15.30
CA SER A 129 -7.59 -17.75 14.19
C SER A 129 -9.09 -17.49 14.40
N GLN A 130 -9.52 -17.23 15.63
CA GLN A 130 -10.91 -17.01 16.01
C GLN A 130 -11.22 -15.53 16.30
N ASP A 131 -10.18 -14.73 16.50
CA ASP A 131 -10.24 -13.29 16.68
C ASP A 131 -10.55 -12.56 15.37
N VAL A 132 -11.80 -12.68 14.92
CA VAL A 132 -12.28 -12.07 13.67
C VAL A 132 -12.75 -10.63 13.90
N PRO A 133 -12.56 -9.71 12.93
CA PRO A 133 -13.02 -8.34 13.04
C PRO A 133 -14.55 -8.29 13.10
N LEU A 134 -15.07 -7.57 14.09
CA LEU A 134 -16.49 -7.34 14.32
C LEU A 134 -16.93 -5.96 13.82
N ASP A 135 -16.03 -4.98 13.86
CA ASP A 135 -16.27 -3.62 13.42
C ASP A 135 -15.14 -3.09 12.51
N ILE A 136 -15.36 -1.92 11.90
CA ILE A 136 -14.38 -1.29 11.00
C ILE A 136 -13.12 -0.86 11.76
N TRP A 137 -13.21 -0.60 13.06
CA TRP A 137 -12.06 -0.17 13.87
C TRP A 137 -11.04 -1.28 14.12
N ASP A 138 -11.46 -2.55 14.05
CA ASP A 138 -10.55 -3.69 14.20
C ASP A 138 -9.51 -3.73 13.08
N TRP A 139 -9.84 -3.20 11.90
CA TRP A 139 -8.94 -3.06 10.76
C TRP A 139 -7.89 -1.97 10.92
N TYR A 140 -7.99 -1.19 11.99
CA TYR A 140 -6.91 -0.29 12.37
C TYR A 140 -5.74 -1.08 12.95
N ASN A 141 -5.94 -2.25 13.56
CA ASN A 141 -4.86 -3.02 14.16
C ASN A 141 -5.07 -4.52 13.93
N LEU A 142 -4.44 -5.06 12.88
CA LEU A 142 -4.50 -6.49 12.55
C LEU A 142 -3.40 -7.31 13.24
N GLY A 143 -2.59 -6.67 14.10
CA GLY A 143 -1.42 -7.29 14.72
C GLY A 143 -0.37 -7.77 13.69
N ARG A 144 0.55 -8.63 14.14
CA ARG A 144 1.62 -9.23 13.30
C ARG A 144 1.69 -10.73 13.54
N ARG A 145 0.56 -11.43 13.43
CA ARG A 145 0.45 -12.86 13.78
C ARG A 145 1.43 -13.74 13.01
N GLY A 146 1.72 -13.42 11.75
CA GLY A 146 2.71 -14.12 10.92
C GLY A 146 4.15 -13.65 11.13
N GLY A 147 4.38 -12.58 11.90
CA GLY A 147 5.71 -12.06 12.18
C GLY A 147 6.34 -11.32 10.99
N SER A 148 7.65 -11.53 10.80
CA SER A 148 8.47 -10.82 9.81
C SER A 148 8.87 -11.72 8.65
N LEU A 149 8.98 -11.15 7.45
CA LEU A 149 9.68 -11.77 6.30
C LEU A 149 11.20 -11.61 6.34
N GLU A 150 11.77 -10.91 7.32
CA GLU A 150 13.21 -10.65 7.41
C GLU A 150 13.98 -11.90 7.87
N GLN A 151 15.06 -12.28 7.18
CA GLN A 151 15.81 -13.53 7.39
C GLN A 151 16.27 -13.78 8.84
N VAL A 152 16.52 -12.73 9.62
CA VAL A 152 17.05 -12.83 10.99
C VAL A 152 15.93 -12.83 12.04
N ILE A 153 14.73 -12.38 11.67
CA ILE A 153 13.60 -12.15 12.60
C ILE A 153 12.47 -13.14 12.33
N GLY A 154 12.23 -13.45 11.05
CA GLY A 154 11.20 -14.37 10.59
C GLY A 154 11.43 -15.82 11.03
N SER A 155 10.35 -16.58 10.99
CA SER A 155 10.33 -18.00 11.34
C SER A 155 9.31 -18.72 10.46
N VAL A 156 9.79 -19.59 9.57
CA VAL A 156 8.91 -20.40 8.71
C VAL A 156 7.97 -21.30 9.51
N ASP A 157 8.42 -21.80 10.67
CA ASP A 157 7.58 -22.63 11.54
C ASP A 157 6.43 -21.83 12.15
N THR A 158 6.67 -20.56 12.50
CA THR A 158 5.64 -19.66 13.01
C THR A 158 4.59 -19.36 11.94
N VAL A 159 5.03 -19.09 10.71
CA VAL A 159 4.11 -18.83 9.59
C VAL A 159 3.28 -20.06 9.25
N LYS A 160 3.91 -21.25 9.19
CA LYS A 160 3.21 -22.52 8.96
C LYS A 160 2.14 -22.78 10.01
N GLN A 161 2.51 -22.65 11.28
CA GLN A 161 1.56 -22.84 12.37
C GLN A 161 0.38 -21.87 12.27
N ALA A 162 0.64 -20.59 12.02
CA ALA A 162 -0.42 -19.58 11.91
C ALA A 162 -1.37 -19.86 10.73
N VAL A 163 -0.84 -20.32 9.59
CA VAL A 163 -1.64 -20.72 8.42
C VAL A 163 -2.46 -21.99 8.71
N GLU A 164 -1.87 -23.01 9.33
CA GLU A 164 -2.57 -24.24 9.72
C GLU A 164 -3.71 -24.00 10.71
N GLU A 165 -3.55 -23.03 11.61
CA GLU A 165 -4.58 -22.61 12.56
C GLU A 165 -5.76 -21.89 11.90
N GLY A 166 -5.60 -21.39 10.66
CA GLY A 166 -6.61 -20.60 9.95
C GLY A 166 -6.63 -19.12 10.32
N GLY A 167 -7.56 -18.34 9.74
CA GLY A 167 -7.69 -16.90 9.97
C GLY A 167 -6.73 -16.04 9.14
N LEU A 168 -6.71 -14.72 9.38
CA LEU A 168 -5.76 -13.83 8.73
C LEU A 168 -4.38 -13.93 9.41
N VAL A 169 -3.34 -14.13 8.61
CA VAL A 169 -1.94 -14.18 9.01
C VAL A 169 -1.25 -12.95 8.46
N ASN A 170 -1.11 -11.93 9.28
CA ASN A 170 -0.50 -10.68 8.88
C ASN A 170 1.02 -10.69 9.11
N LEU A 171 1.79 -10.45 8.05
CA LEU A 171 3.24 -10.31 8.06
C LEU A 171 3.65 -8.88 7.70
N TYR A 172 4.87 -8.53 8.11
CA TYR A 172 5.52 -7.31 7.67
C TYR A 172 6.88 -7.58 7.01
N TRP A 173 7.30 -6.65 6.15
CA TRP A 173 8.58 -6.65 5.45
C TRP A 173 9.21 -5.26 5.53
N VAL A 174 10.52 -5.23 5.77
CA VAL A 174 11.32 -4.01 5.71
C VAL A 174 12.51 -4.29 4.79
N GLY A 175 12.54 -3.66 3.62
CA GLY A 175 13.62 -3.87 2.65
C GLY A 175 14.95 -3.24 3.06
N ARG A 176 14.91 -2.20 3.89
CA ARG A 176 16.09 -1.42 4.28
C ARG A 176 15.92 -0.74 5.63
N VAL A 177 16.98 -0.75 6.44
CA VAL A 177 17.08 0.01 7.70
C VAL A 177 18.44 0.69 7.73
N ASP A 178 18.49 2.00 7.99
CA ASP A 178 19.74 2.77 8.15
C ASP A 178 20.79 2.48 7.06
N ASP A 179 20.37 2.62 5.80
CA ASP A 179 21.14 2.31 4.60
C ASP A 179 21.52 0.83 4.35
N ALA A 180 21.27 -0.08 5.28
CA ALA A 180 21.55 -1.50 5.12
C ALA A 180 20.36 -2.25 4.48
N SER A 181 20.61 -2.96 3.38
CA SER A 181 19.61 -3.86 2.79
C SER A 181 19.37 -5.07 3.69
N ILE A 182 18.11 -5.32 4.03
CA ILE A 182 17.70 -6.50 4.78
C ILE A 182 17.43 -7.63 3.79
N ARG A 183 17.80 -8.85 4.17
CA ARG A 183 17.50 -10.05 3.36
C ARG A 183 16.18 -10.62 3.80
N TYR A 184 15.35 -11.05 2.86
CA TYR A 184 14.15 -11.80 3.16
C TYR A 184 14.48 -13.26 3.48
N ASP A 185 13.62 -13.89 4.26
CA ASP A 185 13.65 -15.31 4.55
C ASP A 185 13.11 -16.11 3.34
N ARG A 186 14.02 -16.83 2.68
CA ARG A 186 13.67 -17.65 1.51
C ARG A 186 12.79 -18.83 1.87
N ASP A 187 12.92 -19.38 3.07
CA ASP A 187 12.14 -20.55 3.48
C ASP A 187 10.68 -20.15 3.70
N ILE A 188 10.44 -18.94 4.25
CA ILE A 188 9.09 -18.36 4.32
C ILE A 188 8.53 -18.10 2.93
N ALA A 189 9.28 -17.43 2.05
CA ALA A 189 8.81 -17.11 0.70
C ALA A 189 8.51 -18.38 -0.13
N ASN A 190 9.37 -19.39 -0.03
CA ASN A 190 9.17 -20.68 -0.70
C ASN A 190 7.93 -21.41 -0.16
N TYR A 191 7.73 -21.42 1.17
CA TYR A 191 6.55 -22.02 1.78
C TYR A 191 5.27 -21.34 1.29
N LEU A 192 5.20 -20.00 1.38
CA LEU A 192 4.01 -19.25 0.95
C LEU A 192 3.71 -19.50 -0.53
N ASN A 193 4.71 -19.36 -1.39
CA ASN A 193 4.51 -19.50 -2.84
C ASN A 193 4.11 -20.92 -3.24
N ASN A 194 4.75 -21.95 -2.68
CA ASN A 194 4.63 -23.32 -3.19
C ASN A 194 3.65 -24.17 -2.37
N ASP A 195 3.74 -24.11 -1.04
CA ASP A 195 3.16 -25.14 -0.17
C ASP A 195 1.95 -24.65 0.64
N ALA A 196 1.85 -23.35 0.92
CA ALA A 196 0.77 -22.80 1.74
C ALA A 196 -0.58 -22.98 1.03
N ASP A 197 -1.53 -23.58 1.74
CA ASP A 197 -2.95 -23.64 1.41
C ASP A 197 -3.65 -22.45 2.04
N ALA A 198 -3.47 -21.29 1.42
CA ALA A 198 -3.99 -20.03 1.91
C ALA A 198 -4.24 -19.05 0.75
N TRP A 199 -5.17 -18.14 1.00
CA TRP A 199 -5.37 -16.97 0.15
C TRP A 199 -4.24 -15.95 0.37
N LEU A 200 -3.35 -15.79 -0.59
CA LEU A 200 -2.28 -14.79 -0.57
C LEU A 200 -2.81 -13.48 -1.16
N THR A 201 -2.95 -12.48 -0.31
CA THR A 201 -3.74 -11.26 -0.58
C THR A 201 -3.06 -10.02 0.02
N THR A 202 -3.70 -8.87 -0.15
CA THR A 202 -3.26 -7.57 0.38
C THR A 202 -4.23 -7.08 1.45
N TRP A 203 -3.82 -6.09 2.24
CA TRP A 203 -4.67 -5.46 3.25
C TRP A 203 -5.98 -4.93 2.68
N GLY A 204 -5.91 -4.14 1.62
CA GLY A 204 -7.08 -3.55 0.99
C GLY A 204 -8.00 -4.59 0.33
N GLU A 205 -7.44 -5.64 -0.26
CA GLU A 205 -8.22 -6.71 -0.89
C GLU A 205 -8.94 -7.56 0.17
N SER A 206 -8.26 -7.92 1.26
CA SER A 206 -8.87 -8.63 2.40
C SER A 206 -9.95 -7.81 3.11
N TRP A 207 -9.73 -6.50 3.31
CA TRP A 207 -10.73 -5.60 3.86
C TRP A 207 -11.96 -5.50 2.95
N SER A 208 -11.73 -5.27 1.65
CA SER A 208 -12.81 -5.15 0.67
C SER A 208 -13.66 -6.42 0.62
N TYR A 209 -13.03 -7.60 0.66
CA TYR A 209 -13.74 -8.88 0.74
C TYR A 209 -14.58 -8.99 2.02
N TRP A 210 -14.02 -8.65 3.18
CA TRP A 210 -14.71 -8.70 4.47
C TRP A 210 -15.90 -7.74 4.54
N THR A 211 -15.81 -6.54 3.95
CA THR A 211 -16.91 -5.56 4.04
C THR A 211 -18.24 -6.07 3.47
N VAL A 212 -18.19 -7.04 2.55
CA VAL A 212 -19.39 -7.69 1.99
C VAL A 212 -20.16 -8.48 3.05
N ASP A 213 -19.54 -8.90 4.15
CA ASP A 213 -20.21 -9.51 5.33
C ASP A 213 -21.22 -8.56 5.98
N ARG A 214 -21.03 -7.26 5.79
CA ARG A 214 -21.91 -6.23 6.35
C ARG A 214 -23.13 -5.96 5.49
N CYS A 215 -23.03 -6.19 4.19
CA CYS A 215 -24.14 -6.03 3.24
C CYS A 215 -23.83 -6.79 1.95
N TYR A 216 -24.71 -7.72 1.59
CA TYR A 216 -24.69 -8.41 0.31
C TYR A 216 -26.11 -8.61 -0.19
N GLU A 217 -26.27 -8.58 -1.51
CA GLU A 217 -27.52 -8.90 -2.19
C GLU A 217 -27.17 -9.75 -3.41
N PHE A 218 -28.02 -10.69 -3.78
CA PHE A 218 -27.84 -11.53 -4.97
C PHE A 218 -29.18 -11.82 -5.62
N THR A 219 -29.14 -12.24 -6.88
CA THR A 219 -30.30 -12.80 -7.59
C THR A 219 -29.94 -14.11 -8.24
N ASP A 220 -30.92 -14.98 -8.32
CA ASP A 220 -30.76 -16.32 -8.82
C ASP A 220 -32.05 -16.80 -9.52
N GLU A 221 -31.89 -17.60 -10.57
CA GLU A 221 -33.01 -18.17 -11.32
C GLU A 221 -32.62 -19.53 -11.90
N LEU A 222 -33.39 -20.57 -11.61
CA LEU A 222 -33.19 -21.89 -12.17
C LEU A 222 -34.07 -22.10 -13.40
N VAL A 223 -33.44 -22.42 -14.53
CA VAL A 223 -34.12 -22.66 -15.80
C VAL A 223 -33.83 -24.09 -16.27
N GLN A 224 -34.90 -24.86 -16.48
CA GLN A 224 -34.80 -26.20 -17.05
C GLN A 224 -34.93 -26.18 -18.56
N GLN A 225 -33.98 -26.81 -19.23
CA GLN A 225 -34.03 -27.11 -20.66
C GLN A 225 -34.18 -28.63 -20.88
N GLU A 226 -34.44 -29.05 -22.13
CA GLU A 226 -34.77 -30.46 -22.45
C GLU A 226 -33.72 -31.48 -21.95
N ASN A 227 -32.42 -31.10 -21.91
CA ASN A 227 -31.32 -31.98 -21.51
C ASN A 227 -30.37 -31.38 -20.45
N GLU A 228 -30.56 -30.14 -20.02
CA GLU A 228 -29.68 -29.46 -19.06
C GLU A 228 -30.49 -28.60 -18.10
N THR A 229 -29.90 -28.25 -16.96
CA THR A 229 -30.44 -27.24 -16.04
C THR A 229 -29.40 -26.13 -15.91
N ILE A 230 -29.84 -24.89 -16.10
CA ILE A 230 -29.00 -23.70 -15.99
C ILE A 230 -29.45 -22.93 -14.75
N LEU A 231 -28.52 -22.70 -13.84
CA LEU A 231 -28.70 -21.77 -12.72
C LEU A 231 -28.08 -20.43 -13.11
N TYR A 232 -28.91 -19.40 -13.23
CA TYR A 232 -28.46 -18.03 -13.33
C TYR A 232 -28.14 -17.50 -11.93
N PHE A 233 -27.00 -16.84 -11.77
CA PHE A 233 -26.61 -16.21 -10.51
C PHE A 233 -25.96 -14.86 -10.77
N GLU A 234 -26.24 -13.87 -9.94
CA GLU A 234 -25.60 -12.56 -9.97
C GLU A 234 -25.47 -12.02 -8.54
N SER A 235 -24.24 -11.71 -8.15
CA SER A 235 -23.97 -10.95 -6.92
C SER A 235 -24.17 -9.47 -7.21
N LEU A 236 -25.07 -8.79 -6.51
CA LEU A 236 -25.46 -7.42 -6.85
C LEU A 236 -24.55 -6.38 -6.20
N GLN A 237 -24.34 -5.28 -6.92
CA GLN A 237 -23.73 -4.07 -6.37
C GLN A 237 -24.81 -3.05 -5.96
N ALA A 238 -25.52 -3.35 -4.87
CA ALA A 238 -26.60 -2.49 -4.39
C ALA A 238 -26.08 -1.15 -3.83
N GLU A 239 -26.77 -0.04 -4.14
CA GLU A 239 -26.41 1.31 -3.66
C GLU A 239 -26.43 1.40 -2.12
N SER A 240 -27.32 0.65 -1.48
CA SER A 240 -27.39 0.45 -0.03
C SER A 240 -26.08 -0.12 0.52
N CYS A 241 -25.54 -1.17 -0.11
CA CYS A 241 -24.30 -1.83 0.31
C CYS A 241 -23.07 -0.95 0.03
N ASN A 242 -23.01 -0.31 -1.13
CA ASN A 242 -21.94 0.64 -1.45
C ASN A 242 -21.86 1.80 -0.44
N SER A 243 -22.99 2.22 0.11
CA SER A 243 -23.03 3.29 1.12
C SER A 243 -22.46 2.86 2.49
N VAL A 244 -22.38 1.56 2.77
CA VAL A 244 -21.82 1.03 4.04
C VAL A 244 -20.29 1.07 4.02
N ALA A 245 -19.68 0.80 2.86
CA ALA A 245 -18.24 0.77 2.68
C ALA A 245 -17.86 1.39 1.33
N PRO A 246 -17.96 2.73 1.18
CA PRO A 246 -17.76 3.40 -0.11
C PRO A 246 -16.33 3.31 -0.65
N GLU A 247 -15.36 3.01 0.22
CA GLU A 247 -13.96 2.86 -0.16
C GLU A 247 -13.62 1.43 -0.65
N ALA A 248 -14.52 0.45 -0.46
CA ALA A 248 -14.25 -0.95 -0.79
C ALA A 248 -14.11 -1.16 -2.29
N TRP A 249 -13.07 -1.91 -2.67
CA TRP A 249 -12.90 -2.33 -4.05
C TRP A 249 -13.88 -3.45 -4.39
N ASN A 250 -14.29 -3.51 -5.66
CA ASN A 250 -15.05 -4.66 -6.15
C ASN A 250 -14.09 -5.83 -6.37
N VAL A 251 -13.99 -6.72 -5.39
CA VAL A 251 -13.14 -7.91 -5.43
C VAL A 251 -14.01 -9.17 -5.63
N PRO A 252 -13.49 -10.25 -6.25
CA PRO A 252 -14.26 -11.47 -6.43
C PRO A 252 -14.67 -12.10 -5.10
N ILE A 253 -15.96 -12.38 -4.95
CA ILE A 253 -16.56 -12.94 -3.74
C ILE A 253 -16.90 -14.40 -3.95
N THR A 254 -16.49 -15.27 -3.02
CA THR A 254 -16.73 -16.71 -3.12
C THR A 254 -18.03 -17.12 -2.44
N TRP A 255 -19.00 -17.50 -3.26
CA TRP A 255 -20.29 -18.04 -2.88
C TRP A 255 -20.25 -19.57 -2.78
N LYS A 256 -21.00 -20.11 -1.83
CA LYS A 256 -21.21 -21.54 -1.61
C LYS A 256 -22.61 -21.89 -2.05
N ILE A 257 -22.71 -22.70 -3.10
CA ILE A 257 -23.98 -23.09 -3.72
C ILE A 257 -24.11 -24.61 -3.57
N ASP A 258 -25.21 -25.05 -2.97
CA ASP A 258 -25.60 -26.45 -2.94
C ASP A 258 -26.34 -26.80 -4.22
N THR A 259 -25.75 -27.71 -4.98
CA THR A 259 -26.32 -28.25 -6.22
C THR A 259 -26.93 -29.65 -6.01
N GLU A 260 -27.23 -30.03 -4.76
CA GLU A 260 -27.78 -31.34 -4.36
C GLU A 260 -26.89 -32.51 -4.83
N GLY A 261 -25.57 -32.29 -4.78
CA GLY A 261 -24.56 -33.26 -5.19
C GLY A 261 -24.43 -33.45 -6.71
N ILE A 262 -25.02 -32.56 -7.52
CA ILE A 262 -24.86 -32.59 -8.98
C ILE A 262 -23.60 -31.82 -9.37
N ASP A 263 -22.78 -32.47 -10.20
CA ASP A 263 -21.55 -31.86 -10.73
C ASP A 263 -21.87 -30.74 -11.75
N VAL A 264 -21.16 -29.63 -11.64
CA VAL A 264 -21.18 -28.51 -12.58
C VAL A 264 -20.30 -28.83 -13.78
N SER A 265 -20.81 -28.64 -14.99
CA SER A 265 -20.07 -28.90 -16.23
C SER A 265 -19.29 -27.68 -16.71
N GLU A 266 -19.92 -26.50 -16.65
CA GLU A 266 -19.31 -25.24 -17.08
C GLU A 266 -20.01 -24.06 -16.40
N ILE A 267 -19.27 -22.94 -16.27
CA ILE A 267 -19.82 -21.67 -15.81
C ILE A 267 -19.39 -20.59 -16.79
N ILE A 268 -20.35 -19.77 -17.23
CA ILE A 268 -20.15 -18.74 -18.25
C ILE A 268 -20.54 -17.39 -17.67
N VAL A 269 -19.67 -16.39 -17.78
CA VAL A 269 -20.03 -14.99 -17.49
C VAL A 269 -20.79 -14.42 -18.67
N ILE A 270 -21.97 -13.87 -18.40
CA ILE A 270 -22.76 -13.10 -19.35
C ILE A 270 -22.45 -11.63 -19.12
N ASP A 271 -21.43 -11.13 -19.80
CA ASP A 271 -21.13 -9.70 -19.85
C ASP A 271 -21.43 -9.15 -21.26
N LEU A 272 -22.18 -8.06 -21.31
CA LEU A 272 -22.54 -7.36 -22.55
C LEU A 272 -21.31 -6.73 -23.25
N GLU A 273 -20.23 -6.45 -22.53
CA GLU A 273 -19.03 -5.79 -23.05
C GLU A 273 -17.88 -6.76 -23.40
N LEU A 274 -17.74 -7.87 -22.66
CA LEU A 274 -16.65 -8.84 -22.85
C LEU A 274 -17.04 -10.06 -23.70
N GLY A 275 -18.34 -10.26 -23.95
CA GLY A 275 -18.87 -11.48 -24.58
C GLY A 275 -18.91 -12.66 -23.62
N ASN A 276 -19.28 -13.85 -24.12
CA ASN A 276 -19.37 -15.05 -23.30
C ASN A 276 -17.96 -15.55 -22.96
N ASN A 277 -17.59 -15.51 -21.69
CA ASN A 277 -16.32 -16.04 -21.20
C ASN A 277 -16.54 -17.16 -20.19
N THR A 278 -15.96 -18.34 -20.46
CA THR A 278 -16.03 -19.47 -19.53
C THR A 278 -15.11 -19.21 -18.34
N LEU A 279 -15.65 -19.33 -17.13
CA LEU A 279 -14.87 -19.19 -15.91
C LEU A 279 -13.92 -20.39 -15.72
N PRO A 280 -12.65 -20.14 -15.38
CA PRO A 280 -11.66 -21.20 -15.18
C PRO A 280 -11.93 -21.95 -13.87
N ASN A 281 -11.41 -23.18 -13.81
CA ASN A 281 -11.31 -23.89 -12.54
C ASN A 281 -10.16 -23.29 -11.70
N ILE A 282 -10.44 -22.93 -10.44
CA ILE A 282 -9.50 -22.23 -9.55
C ILE A 282 -9.19 -23.01 -8.26
N ALA A 283 -9.38 -24.34 -8.23
CA ALA A 283 -9.21 -25.15 -7.01
C ALA A 283 -7.86 -24.92 -6.28
N ASP A 284 -6.76 -24.79 -7.02
CA ASP A 284 -5.40 -24.60 -6.46
C ASP A 284 -4.94 -23.14 -6.48
N ALA A 285 -5.83 -22.20 -6.81
CA ALA A 285 -5.46 -20.80 -6.93
C ALA A 285 -5.27 -20.15 -5.56
N LYS A 286 -4.23 -19.32 -5.45
CA LYS A 286 -3.83 -18.63 -4.21
C LYS A 286 -4.13 -17.13 -4.23
N ASN A 287 -4.41 -16.55 -5.39
CA ASN A 287 -4.68 -15.12 -5.54
C ASN A 287 -6.07 -14.90 -6.12
N SER A 288 -6.70 -13.80 -5.71
CA SER A 288 -8.08 -13.49 -6.09
C SER A 288 -8.26 -13.41 -7.60
N ALA A 289 -9.24 -14.16 -8.07
CA ALA A 289 -9.69 -14.22 -9.44
C ALA A 289 -11.15 -14.65 -9.48
N GLU A 290 -11.81 -14.37 -10.61
CA GLU A 290 -13.08 -15.01 -10.91
C GLU A 290 -12.84 -16.44 -11.41
N GLY A 291 -13.72 -17.35 -11.01
CA GLY A 291 -13.54 -18.77 -11.27
C GLY A 291 -14.45 -19.61 -10.41
N TRP A 292 -14.33 -20.92 -10.55
CA TRP A 292 -15.07 -21.85 -9.71
C TRP A 292 -14.29 -23.12 -9.42
N PHE A 293 -14.73 -23.85 -8.40
CA PHE A 293 -14.36 -25.25 -8.25
C PHE A 293 -15.47 -25.99 -7.51
N GLN A 294 -15.50 -27.31 -7.69
CA GLN A 294 -16.40 -28.19 -6.98
C GLN A 294 -15.71 -29.53 -6.79
N VAL A 295 -15.74 -30.05 -5.56
CA VAL A 295 -15.43 -31.46 -5.30
C VAL A 295 -16.73 -32.24 -5.51
N SER A 296 -16.69 -33.35 -6.24
CA SER A 296 -17.91 -34.08 -6.60
C SER A 296 -18.73 -34.48 -5.37
N GLY A 297 -20.01 -34.13 -5.38
CA GLY A 297 -20.91 -34.33 -4.24
C GLY A 297 -20.83 -33.27 -3.13
N GLU A 298 -19.98 -32.25 -3.27
CA GLU A 298 -19.86 -31.12 -2.34
C GLU A 298 -20.39 -29.82 -2.97
N TYR A 299 -20.35 -28.74 -2.18
CA TYR A 299 -20.78 -27.42 -2.62
C TYR A 299 -19.96 -26.92 -3.80
N LEU A 300 -20.64 -26.26 -4.74
CA LEU A 300 -20.00 -25.40 -5.71
C LEU A 300 -19.46 -24.17 -5.00
N HIS A 301 -18.17 -23.90 -5.20
CA HIS A 301 -17.53 -22.66 -4.81
C HIS A 301 -17.37 -21.78 -6.03
N LEU A 302 -18.15 -20.70 -6.08
CA LEU A 302 -18.19 -19.76 -7.20
C LEU A 302 -17.63 -18.40 -6.75
N SER A 303 -16.50 -18.00 -7.32
CA SER A 303 -15.88 -16.69 -7.10
C SER A 303 -16.20 -15.75 -8.26
N VAL A 304 -16.96 -14.68 -8.00
CA VAL A 304 -17.37 -13.71 -9.03
C VAL A 304 -17.33 -12.28 -8.51
N LEU A 305 -17.12 -11.32 -9.39
CA LEU A 305 -17.27 -9.89 -9.07
C LEU A 305 -18.74 -9.52 -8.91
N ASN A 306 -19.01 -8.49 -8.10
CA ASN A 306 -20.35 -7.92 -8.02
C ASN A 306 -20.71 -7.26 -9.37
N GLY A 307 -21.93 -7.49 -9.83
CA GLY A 307 -22.47 -7.05 -11.12
C GLY A 307 -22.22 -8.03 -12.26
N HIS A 308 -21.45 -9.10 -12.05
CA HIS A 308 -21.23 -10.12 -13.08
C HIS A 308 -22.31 -11.21 -12.98
N LYS A 309 -23.15 -11.29 -14.02
CA LYS A 309 -24.14 -12.35 -14.16
C LYS A 309 -23.49 -13.60 -14.74
N VAL A 310 -23.77 -14.77 -14.16
CA VAL A 310 -23.23 -16.05 -14.61
C VAL A 310 -24.31 -17.09 -14.90
N GLU A 311 -24.03 -17.98 -15.86
CA GLU A 311 -24.76 -19.20 -16.16
C GLU A 311 -23.99 -20.39 -15.61
N ILE A 312 -24.59 -21.16 -14.72
CA ILE A 312 -24.03 -22.37 -14.14
C ILE A 312 -24.74 -23.56 -14.77
N HIS A 313 -24.03 -24.32 -15.60
CA HIS A 313 -24.58 -25.49 -16.28
C HIS A 313 -24.38 -26.74 -15.42
N LEU A 314 -25.49 -27.38 -15.07
CA LEU A 314 -25.50 -28.60 -14.25
C LEU A 314 -25.53 -29.83 -15.16
N SER A 315 -24.73 -30.84 -14.81
CA SER A 315 -24.59 -32.07 -15.60
C SER A 315 -25.86 -32.94 -15.65
N GLN A 316 -26.82 -32.69 -14.76
CA GLN A 316 -28.07 -33.43 -14.62
C GLN A 316 -29.23 -32.47 -14.34
N GLN A 317 -30.45 -32.92 -14.64
CA GLN A 317 -31.64 -32.13 -14.31
C GLN A 317 -31.89 -32.09 -12.80
N THR A 318 -32.14 -30.89 -12.27
CA THR A 318 -32.58 -30.67 -10.89
C THR A 318 -33.68 -29.61 -10.82
N ASN A 319 -34.51 -29.69 -9.80
CA ASN A 319 -35.49 -28.67 -9.45
C ASN A 319 -35.09 -27.86 -8.21
N ASP A 320 -33.95 -28.18 -7.62
CA ASP A 320 -33.57 -27.69 -6.30
C ASP A 320 -32.09 -27.30 -6.28
N TYR A 321 -31.82 -26.22 -5.54
CA TYR A 321 -30.50 -25.68 -5.23
C TYR A 321 -30.67 -24.74 -4.03
N ASP A 322 -29.58 -24.50 -3.30
CA ASP A 322 -29.57 -23.51 -2.23
C ASP A 322 -28.28 -22.68 -2.25
N ILE A 323 -28.40 -21.41 -1.90
CA ILE A 323 -27.24 -20.53 -1.74
C ILE A 323 -26.95 -20.49 -0.24
N ILE A 324 -26.04 -21.37 0.18
CA ILE A 324 -25.67 -21.58 1.59
C ILE A 324 -25.08 -20.30 2.20
N GLY A 325 -24.42 -19.49 1.38
CA GLY A 325 -23.84 -18.21 1.78
C GLY A 325 -22.48 -18.00 1.13
N ARG A 326 -21.55 -17.38 1.86
CA ARG A 326 -20.19 -17.08 1.38
C ARG A 326 -19.13 -17.76 2.24
N SER A 327 -17.97 -18.01 1.64
CA SER A 327 -16.80 -18.43 2.42
C SER A 327 -16.16 -17.22 3.11
N GLN A 328 -15.62 -17.46 4.31
CA GLN A 328 -14.94 -16.44 5.11
C GLN A 328 -13.74 -15.83 4.38
N PHE A 329 -12.99 -16.65 3.66
CA PHE A 329 -11.92 -16.21 2.76
C PHE A 329 -12.22 -16.64 1.34
N TRP A 330 -11.58 -15.94 0.41
CA TRP A 330 -11.69 -16.24 -1.01
C TRP A 330 -11.30 -17.70 -1.31
N ASN A 331 -11.99 -18.31 -2.26
CA ASN A 331 -11.80 -19.69 -2.72
C ASN A 331 -11.90 -20.75 -1.61
N ASN A 332 -12.65 -20.45 -0.54
CA ASN A 332 -12.85 -21.34 0.61
C ASN A 332 -11.55 -21.76 1.33
N HIS A 333 -10.49 -20.95 1.22
CA HIS A 333 -9.29 -21.10 2.03
C HIS A 333 -9.61 -20.97 3.51
N THR A 334 -8.92 -21.72 4.38
CA THR A 334 -9.08 -21.59 5.83
C THR A 334 -8.26 -20.44 6.41
N ALA A 335 -7.24 -19.99 5.68
CA ALA A 335 -6.36 -18.89 6.05
C ALA A 335 -6.21 -17.88 4.91
N ALA A 336 -5.95 -16.63 5.28
CA ALA A 336 -5.50 -15.59 4.37
C ALA A 336 -4.16 -15.02 4.86
N VAL A 337 -3.27 -14.65 3.96
CA VAL A 337 -1.94 -14.13 4.30
C VAL A 337 -1.78 -12.77 3.65
N THR A 338 -1.49 -11.76 4.46
CA THR A 338 -1.18 -10.40 4.01
C THR A 338 0.25 -10.04 4.37
N ILE A 339 0.91 -9.28 3.50
CA ILE A 339 2.28 -8.81 3.74
C ILE A 339 2.34 -7.32 3.46
N ALA A 340 2.66 -6.53 4.49
CA ALA A 340 2.91 -5.11 4.31
C ALA A 340 4.41 -4.80 4.23
N SER A 341 4.81 -4.05 3.20
CA SER A 341 6.17 -3.54 3.06
C SER A 341 6.27 -2.12 3.58
N HIS A 342 7.03 -1.92 4.66
CA HIS A 342 7.19 -0.64 5.36
C HIS A 342 8.36 0.18 4.81
N HIS A 343 8.21 1.51 4.74
CA HIS A 343 9.20 2.48 4.25
C HIS A 343 9.49 2.47 2.73
N THR A 344 8.55 2.00 1.90
CA THR A 344 8.81 1.72 0.47
C THR A 344 9.06 3.00 -0.33
N SER A 345 10.33 3.30 -0.58
CA SER A 345 10.78 4.46 -1.38
C SER A 345 11.36 4.10 -2.75
N ASP A 346 11.57 2.81 -3.05
CA ASP A 346 12.07 2.33 -4.34
C ASP A 346 11.59 0.90 -4.62
N LEU A 347 10.47 0.74 -5.34
CA LEU A 347 9.92 -0.58 -5.63
C LEU A 347 10.87 -1.49 -6.42
N PHE A 348 11.78 -0.94 -7.23
CA PHE A 348 12.75 -1.77 -7.96
C PHE A 348 13.68 -2.49 -7.01
N LEU A 349 14.26 -1.77 -6.05
CA LEU A 349 15.17 -2.37 -5.09
C LEU A 349 14.46 -3.37 -4.17
N TRP A 350 13.19 -3.13 -3.86
CA TRP A 350 12.48 -3.80 -2.77
C TRP A 350 11.74 -5.04 -3.23
N SER A 351 11.20 -4.99 -4.44
CA SER A 351 10.44 -6.08 -5.04
C SER A 351 11.33 -7.08 -5.79
N LYS A 352 12.58 -6.72 -6.13
CA LYS A 352 13.52 -7.54 -6.90
C LYS A 352 13.79 -8.92 -6.28
N GLY A 353 13.76 -9.01 -4.95
CA GLY A 353 13.92 -10.30 -4.26
C GLY A 353 12.76 -11.27 -4.48
N PHE A 354 11.61 -10.76 -4.92
CA PHE A 354 10.34 -11.47 -4.99
C PHE A 354 9.80 -11.65 -6.43
N THR A 355 10.59 -11.34 -7.45
CA THR A 355 10.14 -11.50 -8.86
C THR A 355 9.86 -12.95 -9.24
N ASP A 356 10.49 -13.90 -8.55
CA ASP A 356 10.34 -15.33 -8.82
C ASP A 356 9.16 -15.96 -8.06
N TYR A 357 8.47 -15.18 -7.21
CA TYR A 357 7.33 -15.63 -6.41
C TYR A 357 6.03 -15.00 -6.91
N SER A 358 5.41 -15.63 -7.92
CA SER A 358 4.22 -15.10 -8.57
C SER A 358 3.00 -15.01 -7.66
N SER A 359 2.92 -15.85 -6.63
CA SER A 359 1.74 -15.93 -5.75
C SER A 359 1.81 -14.96 -4.57
N ILE A 360 3.00 -14.47 -4.21
CA ILE A 360 3.15 -13.52 -3.11
C ILE A 360 2.66 -12.15 -3.56
N LYS A 361 1.81 -11.52 -2.73
CA LYS A 361 1.28 -10.17 -2.92
C LYS A 361 1.67 -9.29 -1.75
N PHE A 362 1.96 -8.03 -2.04
CA PHE A 362 2.36 -7.05 -1.05
C PHE A 362 1.38 -5.88 -1.02
N THR A 363 1.11 -5.37 0.17
CA THR A 363 0.71 -3.99 0.39
C THR A 363 1.99 -3.15 0.53
N TRP A 364 2.41 -2.50 -0.55
CA TRP A 364 3.58 -1.62 -0.53
C TRP A 364 3.20 -0.29 0.12
N LEU A 365 3.64 -0.07 1.36
CA LEU A 365 3.43 1.21 2.04
C LEU A 365 4.51 2.19 1.59
N LEU A 366 4.08 3.21 0.86
CA LEU A 366 4.95 4.09 0.09
C LEU A 366 5.33 5.36 0.86
N GLU A 367 6.59 5.75 0.73
CA GLU A 367 7.07 7.09 1.10
C GLU A 367 7.78 7.72 -0.10
N PRO A 368 7.59 9.03 -0.37
CA PRO A 368 8.36 9.71 -1.41
C PRO A 368 9.85 9.60 -1.12
N ARG A 369 10.65 9.43 -2.17
CA ARG A 369 12.10 9.52 -2.04
C ARG A 369 12.48 10.99 -1.97
N LEU A 370 13.46 11.30 -1.13
CA LEU A 370 14.15 12.58 -1.23
C LEU A 370 14.85 12.61 -2.59
N SER A 371 14.70 13.70 -3.34
CA SER A 371 15.56 13.91 -4.49
C SER A 371 17.00 13.84 -3.98
N ASP A 372 17.86 13.05 -4.64
CA ASP A 372 19.32 13.08 -4.42
C ASP A 372 19.91 14.41 -4.96
N GLY A 373 19.13 15.48 -4.89
CA GLY A 373 19.45 16.83 -5.30
C GLY A 373 20.42 17.41 -4.29
N TYR A 374 21.71 17.29 -4.59
CA TYR A 374 22.67 18.31 -4.18
C TYR A 374 22.10 19.66 -4.62
N SER A 375 21.42 20.38 -3.71
CA SER A 375 20.85 21.69 -4.03
C SER A 375 21.96 22.53 -4.62
N ILE A 376 21.90 22.82 -5.91
CA ILE A 376 22.95 23.57 -6.64
C ILE A 376 23.17 24.94 -5.99
N TRP A 377 22.18 25.43 -5.24
CA TRP A 377 22.28 26.63 -4.43
C TRP A 377 23.29 26.52 -3.28
N LEU A 378 23.46 25.37 -2.62
CA LEU A 378 24.41 25.21 -1.51
C LEU A 378 25.87 25.55 -1.91
N PRO A 379 26.46 24.95 -2.96
CA PRO A 379 27.80 25.32 -3.39
C PRO A 379 27.88 26.77 -3.89
N ILE A 380 26.84 27.30 -4.54
CA ILE A 380 26.79 28.71 -4.96
C ILE A 380 26.81 29.65 -3.74
N ALA A 381 25.99 29.39 -2.73
CA ALA A 381 25.93 30.16 -1.49
C ALA A 381 27.28 30.12 -0.76
N VAL A 382 27.91 28.95 -0.66
CA VAL A 382 29.24 28.80 -0.06
C VAL A 382 30.29 29.62 -0.82
N ILE A 383 30.29 29.59 -2.15
CA ILE A 383 31.22 30.37 -2.98
C ILE A 383 31.01 31.87 -2.78
N ILE A 384 29.76 32.35 -2.81
CA ILE A 384 29.43 33.77 -2.65
C ILE A 384 29.84 34.26 -1.26
N THR A 385 29.52 33.50 -0.22
CA THR A 385 29.80 33.88 1.17
C THR A 385 31.30 33.89 1.44
N THR A 386 32.01 32.85 0.98
CA THR A 386 33.48 32.75 1.13
C THR A 386 34.18 33.87 0.36
N SER A 387 33.78 34.11 -0.90
CA SER A 387 34.36 35.17 -1.73
C SER A 387 34.12 36.56 -1.14
N SER A 388 32.90 36.82 -0.66
CA SER A 388 32.54 38.08 -0.01
C SER A 388 33.34 38.31 1.27
N THR A 389 33.58 37.24 2.05
CA THR A 389 34.38 37.32 3.27
C THR A 389 35.84 37.64 2.95
N ILE A 390 36.44 36.96 1.96
CA ILE A 390 37.83 37.20 1.53
C ILE A 390 37.98 38.62 0.97
N LEU A 391 37.08 39.06 0.10
CA LEU A 391 37.09 40.41 -0.46
C LEU A 391 36.88 41.48 0.62
N GLY A 392 36.01 41.21 1.58
CA GLY A 392 35.79 42.07 2.75
C GLY A 392 37.05 42.21 3.61
N MET A 393 37.75 41.12 3.90
CA MET A 393 39.03 41.16 4.62
C MET A 393 40.11 41.90 3.84
N LEU A 394 40.23 41.65 2.53
CA LEU A 394 41.20 42.35 1.66
C LEU A 394 40.93 43.86 1.60
N TYR A 395 39.66 44.26 1.58
CA TYR A 395 39.28 45.68 1.63
C TYR A 395 39.62 46.33 2.98
N LEU A 396 39.37 45.63 4.10
CA LEU A 396 39.75 46.11 5.44
C LEU A 396 41.26 46.25 5.58
N LEU A 397 42.02 45.24 5.16
CA LEU A 397 43.48 45.26 5.16
C LEU A 397 44.02 46.44 4.34
N LYS A 398 43.50 46.65 3.13
CA LYS A 398 43.85 47.81 2.29
C LYS A 398 43.60 49.14 3.01
N ARG A 399 42.45 49.29 3.67
CA ARG A 399 42.08 50.52 4.39
C ARG A 399 43.00 50.77 5.60
N ASP A 400 43.43 49.70 6.25
CA ASP A 400 44.29 49.76 7.44
C ASP A 400 45.80 49.75 7.06
N GLY A 401 46.12 49.88 5.76
CA GLY A 401 47.48 50.03 5.24
C GLY A 401 48.31 48.74 5.24
N MET A 402 47.67 47.59 5.39
CA MET A 402 48.31 46.28 5.49
C MET A 402 47.84 45.35 4.35
N GLY A 403 48.61 44.32 4.05
CA GLY A 403 48.23 43.31 3.05
C GLY A 403 48.50 43.70 1.59
N PRO A 404 48.16 42.81 0.64
CA PRO A 404 48.66 42.84 -0.74
C PRO A 404 48.09 43.96 -1.62
N LEU A 405 47.01 44.62 -1.19
CA LEU A 405 46.34 45.71 -1.91
C LEU A 405 46.62 47.10 -1.32
N ALA A 406 47.45 47.19 -0.27
CA ALA A 406 47.84 48.46 0.33
C ALA A 406 48.78 49.23 -0.62
N GLU A 407 48.55 50.54 -0.74
CA GLU A 407 49.32 51.40 -1.63
C GLU A 407 50.72 51.61 -1.04
N LYS A 408 51.75 51.00 -1.65
CA LYS A 408 53.14 51.23 -1.26
C LYS A 408 53.52 52.66 -1.65
N GLU A 409 53.80 53.50 -0.66
CA GLU A 409 54.40 54.81 -0.89
C GLU A 409 55.68 54.63 -1.72
N ARG A 410 55.70 55.23 -2.92
CA ARG A 410 56.92 55.30 -3.72
C ARG A 410 57.91 56.23 -3.02
N PRO A 411 59.18 55.84 -2.85
CA PRO A 411 60.16 56.75 -2.26
C PRO A 411 60.32 57.98 -3.17
N LYS A 412 60.13 59.17 -2.61
CA LYS A 412 60.46 60.43 -3.27
C LYS A 412 61.94 60.39 -3.64
N LYS A 413 62.24 60.40 -4.94
CA LYS A 413 63.59 60.73 -5.42
C LYS A 413 63.84 62.21 -5.09
N GLY A 414 64.98 62.46 -4.46
CA GLY A 414 65.44 63.78 -4.03
C GLY A 414 65.73 64.73 -5.18
#